data_AF-A0A401QBS7-F1
#
_entry.id   AF-A0A401QBS7-F1
#
_cell.length_a   1.000
_cell.length_b   1.000
_cell.length_c   1.000
_cell.angle_alpha   90.00
_cell.angle_beta   90.00
_cell.angle_gamma   90.00
#
_symmetry.space_group_name_H-M   'P 1'
#
loop_
_entity.id
_entity.type
_entity.pdbx_description
1 polymer ?
#
loop_
_entity_poly.entity_id
_entity_poly.type
_entity_poly.pdbx_seq_one_letter_code
_entity_poly.pdbx_strand_id
1 'polypeptide(L)' 'TQQEKFQTWQFDSEYRGDSFTTTFTLGNPDIINESVIVVGHFLQSITRNLVLGGEMVYHRRPNEEGAILTLAGKYT' A
#
# COMPACT_ATOMS: atom_id res chain seq x y z
N THR A 1 32.31 -11.48 8.70
CA THR A 1 31.56 -10.58 9.59
C THR A 1 30.21 -10.31 8.95
N GLN A 2 29.22 -11.14 9.27
CA GLN A 2 27.89 -11.10 8.69
C GLN A 2 27.18 -9.86 9.24
N GLN A 3 27.12 -8.80 8.45
CA GLN A 3 26.32 -7.62 8.77
C GLN A 3 24.87 -8.09 8.88
N GLU A 4 24.29 -8.04 10.07
CA GLU A 4 22.85 -8.24 10.27
C GLU A 4 22.13 -7.09 9.59
N LYS A 5 21.98 -7.23 8.26
CA LYS A 5 21.28 -6.29 7.40
C LYS A 5 19.81 -6.47 7.75
N PHE A 6 19.26 -5.58 8.57
CA PHE A 6 17.86 -5.56 8.97
C PHE A 6 16.98 -5.85 7.73
N GLN A 7 16.37 -7.04 7.73
CA GLN A 7 16.04 -7.76 6.50
C GLN A 7 14.71 -7.34 5.86
N THR A 8 14.40 -6.05 5.86
CA THR A 8 13.10 -5.47 5.48
C THR A 8 12.01 -5.69 6.52
N TRP A 9 11.50 -4.60 7.09
CA TRP A 9 10.31 -4.63 7.94
C TRP A 9 9.10 -4.44 7.03
N GLN A 10 8.18 -5.40 7.02
CA GLN A 10 6.91 -5.26 6.32
C GLN A 10 5.78 -5.26 7.34
N PHE A 11 5.06 -4.15 7.42
CA PHE A 11 3.90 -3.98 8.27
C PHE A 11 2.68 -3.94 7.37
N ASP A 12 1.75 -4.86 7.58
CA ASP A 12 0.49 -4.91 6.84
C ASP A 12 -0.68 -4.66 7.79
N SER A 13 -1.61 -3.81 7.36
CA SER A 13 -2.82 -3.45 8.08
C SER A 13 -3.99 -3.58 7.13
N GLU A 14 -4.67 -4.73 7.19
CA GLU A 14 -5.95 -4.93 6.55
C GLU A 14 -7.07 -4.55 7.52
N TYR A 15 -7.98 -3.69 7.06
CA TYR A 15 -9.24 -3.37 7.73
C TYR A 15 -10.40 -3.64 6.78
N ARG A 16 -11.24 -4.61 7.17
CA ARG A 16 -12.42 -5.02 6.42
C ARG A 16 -13.67 -4.60 7.18
N GLY A 17 -14.41 -3.64 6.62
CA GLY A 17 -15.73 -3.24 7.09
C GLY A 17 -16.86 -3.87 6.25
N ASP A 18 -18.10 -3.63 6.66
CA ASP A 18 -19.30 -4.17 5.98
C ASP A 18 -19.48 -3.68 4.53
N SER A 19 -18.98 -2.50 4.20
CA SER A 19 -19.16 -1.88 2.87
C SER A 19 -17.85 -1.35 2.28
N PHE A 20 -16.73 -1.57 2.95
CA PHE A 20 -15.41 -1.16 2.47
C PHE A 20 -14.32 -2.12 2.96
N THR A 21 -13.22 -2.18 2.22
CA THR A 21 -12.01 -2.89 2.58
C THR A 21 -10.86 -1.96 2.29
N THR A 22 -10.05 -1.68 3.30
CA THR A 22 -8.81 -0.93 3.13
C THR A 22 -7.66 -1.79 3.59
N THR A 23 -6.59 -1.81 2.80
CA THR A 23 -5.34 -2.44 3.17
C THR A 23 -4.25 -1.39 3.12
N PHE A 24 -3.34 -1.46 4.06
CA PHE A 24 -2.21 -0.55 4.13
C PHE A 24 -0.96 -1.35 4.47
N THR A 25 -0.05 -1.42 3.51
CA THR A 25 1.20 -2.16 3.60
C THR A 25 2.37 -1.19 3.57
N LEU A 26 3.16 -1.18 4.63
CA LEU A 26 4.46 -0.50 4.69
C LEU A 26 5.54 -1.55 4.50
N GLY A 27 6.33 -1.43 3.43
CA GLY A 27 7.44 -2.32 3.11
C GLY A 27 8.78 -1.61 3.23
N ASN A 28 9.71 -2.24 3.94
CA ASN A 28 11.11 -1.87 4.02
C ASN A 28 11.35 -0.38 4.38
N PRO A 29 10.85 0.15 5.51
CA PRO A 29 11.20 1.47 6.01
C PRO A 29 12.64 1.44 6.52
N ASP A 30 13.58 1.72 5.64
CA ASP A 30 14.97 1.93 6.01
C ASP A 30 15.15 3.41 6.33
N ILE A 31 15.09 3.75 7.62
CA ILE A 31 15.29 5.11 8.14
C ILE A 31 16.72 5.61 7.83
N ILE A 32 17.68 4.69 7.66
CA ILE A 32 19.09 5.01 7.42
C ILE A 32 19.32 5.30 5.93
N ASN A 33 18.65 4.57 5.03
CA ASN A 33 18.73 4.74 3.58
C ASN A 33 17.56 5.55 3.00
N GLU A 34 16.74 6.20 3.84
CA GLU A 34 15.52 6.95 3.46
C GLU A 34 14.64 6.21 2.44
N SER A 35 14.62 4.87 2.50
CA SER A 35 13.89 4.04 1.56
C SER A 35 12.63 3.56 2.23
N VAL A 36 11.48 3.76 1.61
CA VAL A 36 10.20 3.25 2.11
C VAL A 36 9.28 2.94 0.96
N ILE A 37 8.55 1.83 1.07
CA ILE A 37 7.47 1.48 0.18
C ILE A 37 6.19 1.53 1.00
N VAL A 38 5.19 2.25 0.51
CA VAL A 38 3.89 2.39 1.11
C VAL A 38 2.88 2.00 0.05
N VAL A 39 2.06 1.02 0.34
CA VAL A 39 0.97 0.58 -0.53
C VAL A 39 -0.32 0.73 0.24
N GLY A 40 -1.29 1.45 -0.30
CA GLY A 40 -2.63 1.55 0.25
C GLY A 40 -3.63 1.08 -0.78
N HIS A 41 -4.43 0.06 -0.47
CA HIS A 41 -5.62 -0.25 -1.26
C HIS A 41 -6.86 0.18 -0.50
N PHE A 42 -7.84 0.65 -1.24
CA PHE A 42 -9.14 1.02 -0.74
C PHE A 42 -10.19 0.56 -1.73
N LEU A 43 -11.14 -0.27 -1.29
CA LEU A 43 -12.27 -0.74 -2.06
C LEU A 43 -13.53 -0.41 -1.26
N GLN A 44 -14.48 0.29 -1.87
CA GLN A 44 -15.74 0.67 -1.27
C GLN A 44 -16.91 0.31 -2.18
N SER A 45 -17.90 -0.36 -1.62
CA SER A 45 -19.18 -0.58 -2.28
C SER A 45 -19.99 0.71 -2.21
N ILE A 46 -20.12 1.41 -3.34
CA ILE A 46 -20.94 2.63 -3.46
C ILE A 46 -22.42 2.23 -3.58
N THR A 47 -22.69 1.17 -4.33
CA THR A 47 -24.04 0.62 -4.56
C THR A 47 -23.99 -0.90 -4.47
N ARG A 48 -25.14 -1.59 -4.40
CA ARG A 48 -25.22 -3.07 -4.43
C ARG A 48 -24.51 -3.72 -5.63
N ASN A 49 -24.39 -2.97 -6.72
CA ASN A 49 -23.86 -3.44 -8.00
C ASN A 49 -22.57 -2.71 -8.39
N LEU A 50 -22.13 -1.72 -7.62
CA LEU A 50 -20.99 -0.89 -7.96
C LEU A 50 -20.02 -0.82 -6.79
N VAL A 51 -18.83 -1.38 -7.01
CA VAL A 51 -17.69 -1.28 -6.11
C VAL A 51 -16.66 -0.41 -6.80
N LEU A 52 -16.24 0.67 -6.16
CA LEU A 52 -15.14 1.50 -6.61
C LEU A 52 -13.99 1.38 -5.64
N GLY A 53 -12.77 1.53 -6.13
CA GLY A 53 -11.60 1.54 -5.29
C GLY A 53 -10.41 2.21 -5.94
N GLY A 54 -9.39 2.37 -5.13
CA GLY A 54 -8.10 2.89 -5.55
C GLY A 54 -6.98 2.12 -4.87
N GLU A 55 -5.88 2.02 -5.58
CA GLU A 55 -4.60 1.55 -5.08
C GLU A 55 -3.61 2.70 -5.22
N MET A 56 -2.92 3.01 -4.14
CA MET A 56 -1.83 3.97 -4.11
C MET A 56 -0.56 3.24 -3.71
N VAL A 57 0.41 3.20 -4.60
CA VAL A 57 1.76 2.69 -4.33
C VAL A 57 2.69 3.88 -4.34
N TYR A 58 3.23 4.22 -3.19
CA TYR A 58 4.30 5.18 -3.03
C TYR A 58 5.59 4.44 -2.72
N HIS A 59 6.62 4.67 -3.52
CA HIS A 59 7.95 4.16 -3.24
C HIS A 59 8.94 5.31 -3.28
N ARG A 60 9.61 5.52 -2.15
CA ARG A 60 10.68 6.48 -1.99
C ARG A 60 11.97 5.70 -1.82
N ARG A 61 12.93 5.99 -2.68
CA ARG A 61 14.32 5.55 -2.61
C ARG A 61 15.19 6.82 -2.67
N PRO A 62 16.41 6.82 -2.12
CA PRO A 62 17.24 8.02 -2.02
C PRO A 62 17.57 8.70 -3.37
N ASN A 63 17.43 7.98 -4.48
CA ASN A 63 17.60 8.51 -5.84
C ASN A 63 16.32 8.55 -6.68
N GLU A 64 15.20 8.00 -6.19
CA GLU A 64 14.00 7.83 -7.01
C GLU A 64 12.75 7.86 -6.13
N GLU A 65 11.91 8.85 -6.38
CA GLU A 65 10.58 8.95 -5.78
C GLU A 65 9.53 8.70 -6.84
N GLY A 66 8.65 7.73 -6.59
CA GLY A 66 7.54 7.41 -7.47
C GLY A 66 6.25 7.22 -6.69
N ALA A 67 5.17 7.76 -7.24
CA ALA A 67 3.83 7.54 -6.76
C ALA A 67 2.98 7.02 -7.92
N ILE A 68 2.33 5.89 -7.71
CA ILE A 68 1.40 5.30 -8.65
C ILE A 68 0.04 5.30 -7.96
N LEU A 69 -0.92 5.99 -8.55
CA LEU A 69 -2.32 5.94 -8.15
C LEU A 69 -3.10 5.23 -9.25
N THR A 70 -3.65 4.07 -8.91
CA THR A 70 -4.51 3.27 -9.78
C THR A 70 -5.93 3.35 -9.25
N LEU A 71 -6.89 3.53 -10.14
CA LEU A 71 -8.31 3.51 -9.81
C LEU A 71 -8.94 2.27 -10.46
N ALA A 72 -9.78 1.57 -9.71
CA ALA A 72 -10.47 0.38 -10.16
C ALA A 72 -11.96 0.46 -9.84
N GLY A 73 -12.79 -0.09 -10.72
CA GLY A 73 -14.24 -0.15 -10.53
C GLY A 73 -14.78 -1.49 -11.02
N LYS A 74 -15.57 -2.15 -10.19
CA LYS A 74 -16.30 -3.37 -10.55
C LYS A 74 -17.79 -3.05 -10.58
N TYR A 75 -18.41 -3.28 -11.73
CA TYR A 75 -19.85 -3.22 -11.92
C TYR A 75 -20.40 -4.63 -12.15
N THR A 76 -21.50 -5.01 -11.48
CA THR A 76 -22.13 -6.34 -11.58
C THR A 76 -23.60 -6.22 -11.95
#